data_AF-A0A977LAX0-F1
#
_entry.id   AF-A0A977LAX0-F1
#
_cell.length_a   1.000
_cell.length_b   1.000
_cell.length_c   1.000
_cell.angle_alpha   90.00
_cell.angle_beta   90.00
_cell.angle_gamma   90.00
#
_symmetry.space_group_name_H-M   'P 1'
#
loop_
_entity.id
_entity.type
_entity.pdbx_description
1 polymer ?
#
loop_
_entity_poly.entity_id
_entity_poly.type
_entity_poly.pdbx_seq_one_letter_code
_entity_poly.pdbx_strand_id
1 'polypeptide(L)'
;MIESSKITEIINTSPSVELLRLRNREAIVGFFIRTFSNLRGSISYDNIHSQLADYLEFKQIENDDENEIELIDTYEVKAKKYILSWTNKGFLTNYQDDQGEIFYELSSHSSKTIDWLSSLKKEEYIGTESKFKYIFSQLKELVEFTNDDTDKRIQLLEDKKLEIEQQIQRIKTGEDVKVFQEFEIVPRFNQLNQSAKELLSDFKEVEDNFKEITKAIYQKHADGSLTKSDILEFTFDALDSLKESQQGKSFYAFWSFILNPDLQKEWEILTKELYNTLERKSISVNDQFLKGMKKHLHGSGQRVYKANDKMAEKLSRIIRESESSKSEATKNVIQEIKKSLVEISNKGKRPEISFELETDIEINILFERKLTLEQTEDISYTNKPKIADADISHSNYLNKLFAQSNIDKELLRRRIKDILKEKSQTTLLEVVENSGGLEKGLPELFGYIAIAKEFKHIISPDKTQNVMFDVENKKQIRIPEIILTK
;
A
#
# COMPACT_ATOMS: atom_id res chain seq x y z
N MET A 1 3.80 3.37 -24.81
CA MET A 1 4.56 2.73 -23.71
C MET A 1 5.94 3.33 -23.73
N ILE A 2 6.42 3.88 -22.61
CA ILE A 2 7.79 4.37 -22.54
C ILE A 2 8.68 3.13 -22.32
N GLU A 3 9.59 2.85 -23.24
CA GLU A 3 10.50 1.70 -23.15
C GLU A 3 11.44 1.89 -21.94
N SER A 4 11.44 0.92 -21.01
CA SER A 4 12.24 0.99 -19.79
C SER A 4 13.74 1.17 -20.08
N SER A 5 14.23 0.56 -21.16
CA SER A 5 15.62 0.67 -21.61
C SER A 5 16.01 2.10 -21.98
N LYS A 6 15.16 2.80 -22.74
CA LYS A 6 15.39 4.21 -23.12
C LYS A 6 15.40 5.14 -21.91
N ILE A 7 14.54 4.89 -20.91
CA ILE A 7 14.57 5.69 -19.67
C ILE A 7 15.88 5.46 -18.91
N THR A 8 16.33 4.21 -18.77
CA THR A 8 17.60 3.93 -18.07
C THR A 8 18.79 4.57 -18.79
N GLU A 9 18.78 4.58 -20.12
CA GLU A 9 19.80 5.26 -20.93
C GLU A 9 19.77 6.79 -20.75
N ILE A 10 18.58 7.39 -20.72
CA ILE A 10 18.39 8.83 -20.43
C ILE A 10 18.86 9.17 -19.01
N ILE A 11 18.59 8.32 -18.01
CA ILE A 11 19.05 8.52 -16.63
C ILE A 11 20.58 8.55 -16.53
N ASN A 12 21.26 7.72 -17.33
CA ASN A 12 22.72 7.61 -17.28
C ASN A 12 23.45 8.62 -18.17
N THR A 13 22.79 9.13 -19.22
CA THR A 13 23.45 9.91 -20.28
C THR A 13 22.99 11.37 -20.33
N SER A 14 21.85 11.72 -19.73
CA SER A 14 21.31 13.07 -19.82
C SER A 14 22.01 14.03 -18.85
N PRO A 15 22.55 15.18 -19.35
CA PRO A 15 23.11 16.23 -18.50
C PRO A 15 22.12 16.78 -17.46
N SER A 16 20.81 16.74 -17.76
CA SER A 16 19.76 17.15 -16.82
C SER A 16 19.73 16.29 -15.55
N VAL A 17 19.96 14.98 -15.68
CA VAL A 17 19.95 14.05 -14.55
C VAL A 17 21.29 14.10 -13.81
N GLU A 18 22.39 14.27 -14.55
CA GLU A 18 23.72 14.44 -13.95
C GLU A 18 23.79 15.70 -13.08
N LEU A 19 23.22 16.84 -13.53
CA LEU A 19 23.11 18.08 -12.76
C LEU A 19 22.45 17.86 -11.39
N LEU A 20 21.39 17.05 -11.34
CA LEU A 20 20.66 16.74 -10.11
C LEU A 20 21.39 15.70 -9.23
N ARG A 21 22.32 14.93 -9.80
CA ARG A 21 23.11 13.90 -9.08
C ARG A 21 24.34 14.47 -8.38
N LEU A 22 24.79 15.67 -8.74
CA LEU A 22 25.98 16.30 -8.14
C LEU A 22 25.87 16.42 -6.61
N ARG A 23 26.99 16.21 -5.92
CA ARG A 23 27.08 16.39 -4.46
C ARG A 23 26.75 17.82 -4.04
N ASN A 24 27.26 18.81 -4.78
CA ASN A 24 27.08 20.24 -4.52
C ASN A 24 25.89 20.86 -5.28
N ARG A 25 24.87 20.07 -5.65
CA ARG A 25 23.73 20.51 -6.49
C ARG A 25 23.01 21.75 -5.99
N GLU A 26 22.84 21.92 -4.68
CA GLU A 26 22.12 23.06 -4.10
C GLU A 26 22.87 24.39 -4.34
N ALA A 27 24.19 24.36 -4.20
CA ALA A 27 25.05 25.51 -4.47
C ALA A 27 25.13 25.80 -5.98
N ILE A 28 25.27 24.77 -6.81
CA ILE A 28 25.41 24.92 -8.27
C ILE A 28 24.11 25.44 -8.89
N VAL A 29 22.97 24.82 -8.57
CA VAL A 29 21.66 25.28 -9.05
C VAL A 29 21.33 26.66 -8.49
N GLY A 30 21.65 26.92 -7.22
CA GLY A 30 21.48 28.23 -6.60
C GLY A 30 22.31 29.33 -7.29
N PHE A 31 23.54 29.02 -7.69
CA PHE A 31 24.37 29.92 -8.49
C PHE A 31 23.76 30.15 -9.88
N PHE A 32 23.38 29.09 -10.60
CA PHE A 32 22.78 29.24 -11.93
C PHE A 32 21.52 30.12 -11.93
N ILE A 33 20.63 29.94 -10.95
CA ILE A 33 19.45 30.78 -10.81
C ILE A 33 19.86 32.23 -10.50
N ARG A 34 20.74 32.47 -9.53
CA ARG A 34 21.15 33.84 -9.16
C ARG A 34 21.82 34.59 -10.32
N THR A 35 22.64 33.89 -11.07
CA THR A 35 23.54 34.45 -12.09
C THR A 35 22.83 34.64 -13.43
N PHE A 36 22.00 33.67 -13.85
CA PHE A 36 21.32 33.71 -15.16
C PHE A 36 19.86 34.17 -15.12
N SER A 37 19.19 34.24 -13.96
CA SER A 37 17.81 34.75 -13.90
C SER A 37 17.69 36.28 -13.99
N ASN A 38 18.76 37.03 -13.69
CA ASN A 38 18.75 38.50 -13.64
C ASN A 38 19.33 39.18 -14.89
N LEU A 39 20.08 38.45 -15.72
CA LEU A 39 20.81 39.01 -16.86
C LEU A 39 20.44 38.24 -18.13
N ARG A 40 20.23 38.96 -19.23
CA ARG A 40 19.82 38.41 -20.53
C ARG A 40 20.81 37.35 -21.03
N GLY A 41 20.53 36.09 -20.74
CA GLY A 41 20.97 34.88 -21.45
C GLY A 41 22.46 34.53 -21.44
N SER A 42 23.37 35.50 -21.41
CA SER A 42 24.81 35.30 -21.65
C SER A 42 25.66 36.17 -20.73
N ILE A 43 26.78 35.62 -20.28
CA ILE A 43 27.68 36.27 -19.31
C ILE A 43 29.12 36.13 -19.82
N SER A 44 29.88 37.22 -19.80
CA SER A 44 31.28 37.22 -20.23
C SER A 44 32.16 36.35 -19.32
N TYR A 45 33.24 35.83 -19.89
CA TYR A 45 34.25 35.00 -19.20
C TYR A 45 34.66 35.60 -17.84
N ASP A 46 35.12 36.86 -17.83
CA ASP A 46 35.63 37.47 -16.59
C ASP A 46 34.55 37.61 -15.51
N ASN A 47 33.32 37.92 -15.91
CA ASN A 47 32.22 38.16 -15.00
C ASN A 47 31.71 36.85 -14.37
N ILE A 48 31.57 35.78 -15.17
CA ILE A 48 31.13 34.48 -14.62
C ILE A 48 32.18 33.88 -13.67
N HIS A 49 33.48 34.04 -13.98
CA HIS A 49 34.56 33.55 -13.12
C HIS A 49 34.66 34.34 -11.81
N SER A 50 34.55 35.68 -11.87
CA SER A 50 34.54 36.52 -10.67
C SER A 50 33.31 36.25 -9.78
N GLN A 51 32.11 36.21 -10.36
CA GLN A 51 30.88 35.95 -9.61
C GLN A 51 30.88 34.57 -8.97
N LEU A 52 31.43 33.56 -9.65
CA LEU A 52 31.54 32.22 -9.09
C LEU A 52 32.58 32.16 -7.97
N ALA A 53 33.71 32.85 -8.10
CA ALA A 53 34.72 32.91 -7.04
C ALA A 53 34.12 33.51 -5.75
N ASP A 54 33.43 34.65 -5.86
CA ASP A 54 32.74 35.30 -4.74
C ASP A 54 31.65 34.40 -4.14
N TYR A 55 30.92 33.66 -4.98
CA TYR A 55 29.87 32.74 -4.54
C TYR A 55 30.43 31.53 -3.78
N LEU A 56 31.54 30.96 -4.26
CA LEU A 56 32.23 29.84 -3.61
C LEU A 56 32.85 30.26 -2.27
N GLU A 57 33.40 31.48 -2.19
CA GLU A 57 33.90 32.06 -0.94
C GLU A 57 32.76 32.24 0.09
N PHE A 58 31.63 32.81 -0.33
CA PHE A 58 30.46 32.99 0.55
C PHE A 58 29.89 31.67 1.09
N LYS A 59 29.93 30.60 0.28
CA LYS A 59 29.40 29.29 0.64
C LYS A 59 30.42 28.36 1.32
N GLN A 60 31.69 28.76 1.44
CA GLN A 60 32.79 27.97 2.03
C GLN A 60 32.86 26.53 1.49
N ILE A 61 32.83 26.37 0.17
CA ILE A 61 32.96 25.04 -0.45
C ILE A 61 34.45 24.68 -0.50
N GLU A 62 34.90 23.88 0.47
CA GLU A 62 36.33 23.63 0.69
C GLU A 62 36.88 22.49 -0.17
N ASN A 63 36.14 21.40 -0.39
CA ASN A 63 36.60 20.22 -1.15
C ASN A 63 35.54 19.68 -2.14
N ASP A 64 35.98 19.32 -3.34
CA ASP A 64 35.19 18.54 -4.30
C ASP A 64 36.11 17.63 -5.13
N ASP A 65 36.20 16.37 -4.71
CA ASP A 65 37.00 15.32 -5.37
C ASP A 65 36.54 15.05 -6.81
N GLU A 66 35.27 15.32 -7.15
CA GLU A 66 34.72 15.08 -8.49
C GLU A 66 35.17 16.11 -9.53
N ASN A 67 35.69 17.25 -9.08
CA ASN A 67 36.15 18.35 -9.94
C ASN A 67 37.64 18.66 -9.77
N GLU A 68 38.42 17.73 -9.18
CA GLU A 68 39.86 17.86 -8.91
C GLU A 68 40.20 19.16 -8.14
N ILE A 69 39.36 19.50 -7.15
CA ILE A 69 39.53 20.69 -6.32
C ILE A 69 40.31 20.33 -5.07
N GLU A 70 41.53 20.84 -4.96
CA GLU A 70 42.36 20.66 -3.77
C GLU A 70 42.06 21.76 -2.74
N LEU A 71 42.23 21.44 -1.45
CA LEU A 71 42.03 22.37 -0.33
C LEU A 71 42.91 23.65 -0.45
N ILE A 72 44.00 23.57 -1.22
CA ILE A 72 45.04 24.60 -1.37
C ILE A 72 44.73 25.57 -2.53
N ASP A 73 43.78 25.25 -3.42
CA ASP A 73 43.44 26.11 -4.56
C ASP A 73 42.78 27.43 -4.11
N THR A 74 43.16 28.55 -4.72
CA THR A 74 42.43 29.83 -4.53
C THR A 74 41.04 29.74 -5.16
N TYR A 75 40.07 30.49 -4.61
CA TYR A 75 38.68 30.46 -5.09
C TYR A 75 38.53 30.81 -6.59
N GLU A 76 39.42 31.64 -7.15
CA GLU A 76 39.48 31.91 -8.59
C GLU A 76 39.87 30.67 -9.43
N VAL A 77 40.82 29.87 -8.94
CA VAL A 77 41.24 28.61 -9.59
C VAL A 77 40.11 27.58 -9.49
N LYS A 78 39.44 27.50 -8.33
CA LYS A 78 38.26 26.64 -8.15
C LYS A 78 37.14 27.04 -9.11
N ALA A 79 36.84 28.34 -9.25
CA ALA A 79 35.84 28.83 -10.18
C ALA A 79 36.15 28.48 -11.64
N LYS A 80 37.43 28.59 -12.05
CA LYS A 80 37.87 28.17 -13.39
C LYS A 80 37.68 26.67 -13.63
N LYS A 81 38.07 25.82 -12.67
CA LYS A 81 37.88 24.37 -12.74
C LYS A 81 36.39 23.99 -12.81
N TYR A 82 35.54 24.62 -12.00
CA TYR A 82 34.09 24.38 -12.01
C TYR A 82 33.45 24.74 -13.35
N ILE A 83 33.72 25.93 -13.90
CA ILE A 83 33.12 26.35 -15.18
C ILE A 83 33.60 25.46 -16.32
N LEU A 84 34.87 25.06 -16.33
CA LEU A 84 35.40 24.10 -17.31
C LEU A 84 34.69 22.73 -17.18
N SER A 85 34.55 22.21 -15.95
CA SER A 85 33.83 20.95 -15.68
C SER A 85 32.37 21.03 -16.12
N TRP A 86 31.68 22.14 -15.82
CA TRP A 86 30.29 22.36 -16.22
C TRP A 86 30.10 22.49 -17.72
N THR A 87 31.10 23.03 -18.43
CA THR A 87 31.10 23.08 -19.90
C THR A 87 31.33 21.69 -20.48
N ASN A 88 32.27 20.92 -19.94
CA ASN A 88 32.55 19.54 -20.36
C ASN A 88 31.37 18.59 -20.11
N LYS A 89 30.64 18.77 -19.01
CA LYS A 89 29.41 18.01 -18.67
C LYS A 89 28.17 18.50 -19.42
N GLY A 90 28.29 19.55 -20.23
CA GLY A 90 27.19 20.08 -21.04
C GLY A 90 26.14 20.87 -20.26
N PHE A 91 26.47 21.37 -19.07
CA PHE A 91 25.57 22.24 -18.29
C PHE A 91 25.60 23.69 -18.81
N LEU A 92 26.80 24.17 -19.16
CA LEU A 92 27.01 25.46 -19.80
C LEU A 92 27.42 25.27 -21.25
N THR A 93 26.98 26.17 -22.12
CA THR A 93 27.51 26.33 -23.47
C THR A 93 28.27 27.64 -23.54
N ASN A 94 29.34 27.68 -24.34
CA ASN A 94 30.10 28.89 -24.59
C ASN A 94 30.12 29.20 -26.08
N TYR A 95 30.13 30.49 -26.40
CA TYR A 95 30.29 30.98 -27.75
C TYR A 95 31.17 32.23 -27.74
N GLN A 96 31.76 32.52 -28.88
CA GLN A 96 32.62 33.68 -29.08
C GLN A 96 31.85 34.72 -29.90
N ASP A 97 31.83 35.97 -29.42
CA ASP A 97 31.23 37.08 -30.15
C ASP A 97 32.18 37.60 -31.26
N ASP A 98 31.67 38.44 -32.17
CA ASP A 98 32.42 39.04 -33.29
C ASP A 98 33.66 39.85 -32.84
N GLN A 99 33.69 40.27 -31.56
CA GLN A 99 34.80 40.97 -30.91
C GLN A 99 35.88 40.02 -30.32
N GLY A 100 35.66 38.71 -30.38
CA GLY A 100 36.56 37.69 -29.84
C GLY A 100 36.38 37.39 -28.35
N GLU A 101 35.43 38.04 -27.66
CA GLU A 101 35.09 37.77 -26.27
C GLU A 101 34.27 36.48 -26.10
N ILE A 102 34.57 35.71 -25.06
CA ILE A 102 33.88 34.44 -24.76
C ILE A 102 32.72 34.72 -23.81
N PHE A 103 31.54 34.26 -24.19
CA PHE A 103 30.33 34.30 -23.39
C PHE A 103 29.90 32.88 -23.00
N TYR A 104 29.35 32.75 -21.80
CA TYR A 104 28.74 31.53 -21.29
C TYR A 104 27.23 31.72 -21.14
N GLU A 105 26.47 30.70 -21.52
CA GLU A 105 25.03 30.61 -21.37
C GLU A 105 24.63 29.26 -20.76
N LEU A 106 23.42 29.18 -20.21
CA LEU A 106 22.86 27.91 -19.77
C LEU A 106 22.50 27.05 -20.97
N SER A 107 22.92 25.78 -20.94
CA SER A 107 22.49 24.81 -21.95
C SER A 107 20.96 24.61 -21.93
N SER A 108 20.39 24.16 -23.05
CA SER A 108 18.96 23.81 -23.12
C SER A 108 18.56 22.77 -22.05
N HIS A 109 19.47 21.84 -21.72
CA HIS A 109 19.24 20.81 -20.71
C HIS A 109 19.19 21.39 -19.30
N SER A 110 20.09 22.33 -18.97
CA SER A 110 20.12 23.00 -17.67
C SER A 110 18.94 23.96 -17.50
N SER A 111 18.58 24.72 -18.54
CA SER A 111 17.37 25.58 -18.52
C SER A 111 16.11 24.76 -18.24
N LYS A 112 15.88 23.67 -19.01
CA LYS A 112 14.72 22.79 -18.81
C LYS A 112 14.67 22.18 -17.42
N THR A 113 15.83 21.88 -16.83
CA THR A 113 15.92 21.33 -15.48
C THR A 113 15.55 22.37 -14.43
N ILE A 114 16.01 23.62 -14.59
CA ILE A 114 15.67 24.75 -13.72
C ILE A 114 14.19 25.11 -13.86
N ASP A 115 13.65 25.10 -15.07
CA ASP A 115 12.22 25.32 -15.33
C ASP A 115 11.37 24.24 -14.69
N TRP A 116 11.79 22.96 -14.80
CA TRP A 116 11.14 21.86 -14.11
C TRP A 116 11.20 22.02 -12.58
N LEU A 117 12.36 22.35 -12.02
CA LEU A 117 12.49 22.63 -10.57
C LEU A 117 11.60 23.81 -10.14
N SER A 118 11.46 24.83 -10.98
CA SER A 118 10.56 25.95 -10.75
C SER A 118 9.09 25.51 -10.80
N SER A 119 8.73 24.58 -11.69
CA SER A 119 7.38 24.00 -11.75
C SER A 119 7.01 23.12 -10.54
N LEU A 120 8.00 22.62 -9.80
CA LEU A 120 7.76 21.94 -8.51
C LEU A 120 7.35 22.91 -7.41
N LYS A 121 7.64 24.21 -7.57
CA LYS A 121 7.18 25.24 -6.66
C LYS A 121 5.67 25.36 -6.83
N LYS A 122 4.94 25.16 -5.73
CA LYS A 122 3.48 25.33 -5.68
C LYS A 122 3.13 26.76 -6.10
N GLU A 123 2.61 26.94 -7.32
CA GLU A 123 1.94 28.19 -7.67
C GLU A 123 0.52 28.17 -7.08
N GLU A 124 0.20 29.17 -6.27
CA GLU A 124 -1.17 29.48 -5.85
C GLU A 124 -1.96 29.97 -7.07
N TYR A 125 -2.39 29.03 -7.91
CA TYR A 125 -3.10 29.37 -9.14
C TYR A 125 -4.57 29.73 -8.85
N ILE A 126 -5.02 30.79 -9.48
CA ILE A 126 -6.28 31.51 -9.29
C ILE A 126 -7.51 30.60 -9.56
N GLY A 127 -8.40 30.46 -8.57
CA GLY A 127 -9.83 30.10 -8.72
C GLY A 127 -10.18 28.68 -9.18
N THR A 128 -10.28 27.73 -8.25
CA THR A 128 -10.33 26.27 -8.50
C THR A 128 -11.67 25.55 -8.46
N GLU A 129 -12.79 26.28 -8.49
CA GLU A 129 -14.00 25.70 -9.10
C GLU A 129 -13.83 25.48 -10.61
N SER A 130 -12.81 26.12 -11.20
CA SER A 130 -12.63 26.25 -12.63
C SER A 130 -11.93 25.08 -13.29
N LYS A 131 -11.00 24.29 -12.68
CA LYS A 131 -10.18 23.32 -13.44
C LYS A 131 -10.97 22.19 -14.13
N PHE A 132 -11.85 21.48 -13.41
CA PHE A 132 -12.66 20.44 -14.05
C PHE A 132 -13.70 21.04 -15.01
N LYS A 133 -14.37 22.12 -14.60
CA LYS A 133 -15.30 22.87 -15.48
C LYS A 133 -14.59 23.43 -16.72
N TYR A 134 -13.31 23.75 -16.61
CA TYR A 134 -12.43 24.24 -17.66
C TYR A 134 -12.01 23.10 -18.58
N ILE A 135 -11.58 21.95 -18.06
CA ILE A 135 -11.33 20.76 -18.88
C ILE A 135 -12.61 20.37 -19.63
N PHE A 136 -13.76 20.41 -18.96
CA PHE A 136 -15.07 20.13 -19.55
C PHE A 136 -15.47 21.17 -20.59
N SER A 137 -15.27 22.47 -20.33
CA SER A 137 -15.57 23.54 -21.27
C SER A 137 -14.61 23.55 -22.45
N GLN A 138 -13.31 23.28 -22.24
CA GLN A 138 -12.31 23.11 -23.30
C GLN A 138 -12.61 21.88 -24.14
N LEU A 139 -13.08 20.77 -23.55
CA LEU A 139 -13.53 19.61 -24.31
C LEU A 139 -14.75 19.97 -25.18
N LYS A 140 -15.73 20.67 -24.60
CA LYS A 140 -16.93 21.12 -25.31
C LYS A 140 -16.58 22.08 -26.44
N GLU A 141 -15.73 23.05 -26.17
CA GLU A 141 -15.18 24.02 -27.14
C GLU A 141 -14.42 23.28 -28.25
N LEU A 142 -13.52 22.36 -27.91
CA LEU A 142 -12.75 21.61 -28.90
C LEU A 142 -13.65 20.75 -29.78
N VAL A 143 -14.66 20.07 -29.23
CA VAL A 143 -15.65 19.31 -30.01
C VAL A 143 -16.48 20.24 -30.90
N GLU A 144 -16.89 21.39 -30.37
CA GLU A 144 -17.68 22.39 -31.08
C GLU A 144 -16.90 23.03 -32.24
N PHE A 145 -15.61 23.29 -32.10
CA PHE A 145 -14.80 23.99 -33.12
C PHE A 145 -13.95 23.06 -33.99
N THR A 146 -13.97 21.74 -33.74
CA THR A 146 -13.26 20.73 -34.56
C THR A 146 -14.19 19.96 -35.49
N ASN A 147 -15.51 19.96 -35.25
CA ASN A 147 -16.49 19.19 -36.00
C ASN A 147 -16.99 19.93 -37.26
N ASP A 148 -16.69 19.38 -38.44
CA ASP A 148 -17.07 19.92 -39.76
C ASP A 148 -18.41 19.37 -40.30
N ASP A 149 -19.22 18.73 -39.46
CA ASP A 149 -20.41 17.97 -39.87
C ASP A 149 -21.72 18.68 -39.48
N THR A 150 -22.45 19.18 -40.48
CA THR A 150 -23.62 20.06 -40.38
C THR A 150 -24.84 19.44 -39.68
N ASP A 151 -25.05 18.13 -39.79
CA ASP A 151 -26.32 17.50 -39.37
C ASP A 151 -26.36 17.11 -37.89
N LYS A 152 -25.20 16.80 -37.27
CA LYS A 152 -25.13 16.54 -35.82
C LYS A 152 -25.13 17.80 -34.96
N ARG A 153 -24.76 18.94 -35.56
CA ARG A 153 -24.81 20.27 -34.93
C ARG A 153 -26.25 20.68 -34.63
N ILE A 154 -27.18 20.38 -35.53
CA ILE A 154 -28.60 20.76 -35.42
C ILE A 154 -29.27 20.13 -34.18
N GLN A 155 -29.01 18.86 -33.90
CA GLN A 155 -29.59 18.14 -32.75
C GLN A 155 -29.12 18.67 -31.39
N LEU A 156 -27.89 19.19 -31.31
CA LEU A 156 -27.31 19.74 -30.08
C LEU A 156 -27.68 21.23 -29.87
N LEU A 157 -28.16 21.89 -30.93
CA LEU A 157 -28.55 23.31 -30.98
C LEU A 157 -30.04 23.54 -30.67
N GLU A 158 -30.89 22.52 -30.75
CA GLU A 158 -32.33 22.62 -30.42
C GLU A 158 -32.59 22.91 -28.93
N ASP A 159 -31.71 22.45 -28.03
CA ASP A 159 -31.82 22.68 -26.58
C ASP A 159 -31.36 24.08 -26.12
N LYS A 160 -30.68 24.86 -26.98
CA LYS A 160 -30.10 26.19 -26.66
C LYS A 160 -30.69 27.35 -27.47
N LYS A 161 -31.90 27.17 -27.98
CA LYS A 161 -32.57 28.02 -28.98
C LYS A 161 -32.60 29.54 -28.71
N LEU A 162 -32.62 29.98 -27.45
CA LEU A 162 -32.78 31.41 -27.10
C LEU A 162 -31.47 32.22 -27.13
N GLU A 163 -30.36 31.68 -26.62
CA GLU A 163 -29.04 32.33 -26.69
C GLU A 163 -28.52 32.40 -28.14
N ILE A 164 -28.98 31.48 -28.98
CA ILE A 164 -28.51 31.33 -30.35
C ILE A 164 -29.31 32.16 -31.36
N GLU A 165 -30.53 32.62 -31.07
CA GLU A 165 -31.18 33.62 -31.94
C GLU A 165 -30.35 34.90 -32.04
N GLN A 166 -29.69 35.28 -30.95
CA GLN A 166 -28.76 36.42 -30.92
C GLN A 166 -27.44 36.11 -31.66
N GLN A 167 -26.96 34.86 -31.63
CA GLN A 167 -25.77 34.44 -32.37
C GLN A 167 -26.04 34.22 -33.87
N ILE A 168 -27.23 33.76 -34.25
CA ILE A 168 -27.70 33.61 -35.64
C ILE A 168 -27.77 34.97 -36.33
N GLN A 169 -28.19 36.02 -35.62
CA GLN A 169 -28.14 37.38 -36.16
C GLN A 169 -26.70 37.85 -36.42
N ARG A 170 -25.74 37.51 -35.54
CA ARG A 170 -24.32 37.85 -35.74
C ARG A 170 -23.70 37.09 -36.92
N ILE A 171 -24.01 35.80 -37.07
CA ILE A 171 -23.51 34.95 -38.17
C ILE A 171 -24.16 35.33 -39.52
N LYS A 172 -25.45 35.70 -39.56
CA LYS A 172 -26.11 36.20 -40.78
C LYS A 172 -25.53 37.52 -41.31
N THR A 173 -24.78 38.25 -40.49
CA THR A 173 -24.17 39.53 -40.87
C THR A 173 -22.74 39.37 -41.42
N GLY A 174 -22.25 38.12 -41.56
CA GLY A 174 -21.00 37.82 -42.27
C GLY A 174 -19.73 37.93 -41.42
N GLU A 175 -19.80 37.71 -40.11
CA GLU A 175 -18.59 37.58 -39.28
C GLU A 175 -18.09 36.13 -39.27
N ASP A 176 -16.79 35.95 -39.54
CA ASP A 176 -16.11 34.66 -39.76
C ASP A 176 -16.34 33.63 -38.64
N VAL A 177 -16.76 32.43 -39.04
CA VAL A 177 -16.82 31.25 -38.16
C VAL A 177 -15.38 30.84 -37.84
N LYS A 178 -14.97 30.96 -36.58
CA LYS A 178 -13.65 30.49 -36.11
C LYS A 178 -13.58 28.96 -36.18
N VAL A 179 -13.04 28.43 -37.28
CA VAL A 179 -12.66 27.02 -37.39
C VAL A 179 -11.21 26.90 -36.96
N PHE A 180 -10.92 26.04 -35.97
CA PHE A 180 -9.53 25.79 -35.58
C PHE A 180 -8.80 25.08 -36.72
N GLN A 181 -7.63 25.61 -37.06
CA GLN A 181 -6.75 25.00 -38.03
C GLN A 181 -6.02 23.80 -37.40
N GLU A 182 -5.58 22.82 -38.20
CA GLU A 182 -4.93 21.59 -37.71
C GLU A 182 -3.73 21.85 -36.78
N PHE A 183 -2.99 22.93 -37.00
CA PHE A 183 -1.84 23.32 -36.16
C PHE A 183 -2.22 23.81 -34.76
N GLU A 184 -3.46 24.26 -34.54
CA GLU A 184 -3.97 24.71 -33.24
C GLU A 184 -4.61 23.56 -32.44
N ILE A 185 -5.12 22.55 -33.15
CA ILE A 185 -5.83 21.41 -32.54
C ILE A 185 -4.86 20.53 -31.74
N VAL A 186 -3.68 20.23 -32.28
CA VAL A 186 -2.71 19.32 -31.63
C VAL A 186 -2.17 19.90 -30.30
N PRO A 187 -1.69 21.16 -30.23
CA PRO A 187 -1.24 21.75 -28.97
C PRO A 187 -2.34 21.80 -27.91
N ARG A 188 -3.57 22.18 -28.30
CA ARG A 188 -4.72 22.24 -27.39
C ARG A 188 -5.15 20.87 -26.88
N PHE A 189 -5.14 19.86 -27.76
CA PHE A 189 -5.40 18.48 -27.36
C PHE A 189 -4.35 17.98 -26.36
N ASN A 190 -3.07 18.26 -26.60
CA ASN A 190 -2.00 17.90 -25.67
C ASN A 190 -2.13 18.63 -24.33
N GLN A 191 -2.50 19.91 -24.34
CA GLN A 191 -2.77 20.70 -23.14
C GLN A 191 -3.96 20.16 -22.34
N LEU A 192 -5.02 19.72 -23.02
CA LEU A 192 -6.19 19.08 -22.40
C LEU A 192 -5.79 17.76 -21.73
N ASN A 193 -5.00 16.94 -22.42
CA ASN A 193 -4.46 15.70 -21.87
C ASN A 193 -3.56 15.93 -20.65
N GLN A 194 -2.71 16.95 -20.72
CA GLN A 194 -1.83 17.32 -19.61
C GLN A 194 -2.64 17.77 -18.39
N SER A 195 -3.62 18.65 -18.59
CA SER A 195 -4.56 19.10 -17.54
C SER A 195 -5.31 17.92 -16.91
N ALA A 196 -5.72 16.95 -17.73
CA ALA A 196 -6.42 15.76 -17.26
C ALA A 196 -5.53 14.82 -16.41
N LYS A 197 -4.22 14.73 -16.73
CA LYS A 197 -3.25 13.98 -15.92
C LYS A 197 -2.93 14.69 -14.61
N GLU A 198 -2.79 16.00 -14.63
CA GLU A 198 -2.60 16.82 -13.43
C GLU A 198 -3.77 16.64 -12.46
N LEU A 199 -5.01 16.62 -12.95
CA LEU A 199 -6.18 16.36 -12.12
C LEU A 199 -6.10 15.02 -11.37
N LEU A 200 -5.56 13.96 -11.99
CA LEU A 200 -5.34 12.69 -11.29
C LEU A 200 -4.24 12.78 -10.22
N SER A 201 -3.21 13.57 -10.48
CA SER A 201 -2.16 13.86 -9.50
C SER A 201 -2.72 14.60 -8.30
N ASP A 202 -3.59 15.60 -8.52
CA ASP A 202 -4.27 16.35 -7.48
C ASP A 202 -5.10 15.41 -6.58
N PHE A 203 -5.76 14.40 -7.13
CA PHE A 203 -6.51 13.42 -6.33
C PHE A 203 -5.62 12.52 -5.49
N LYS A 204 -4.44 12.18 -6.01
CA LYS A 204 -3.44 11.45 -5.23
C LYS A 204 -2.94 12.32 -4.07
N GLU A 205 -2.76 13.61 -4.27
CA GLU A 205 -2.41 14.56 -3.20
C GLU A 205 -3.52 14.60 -2.12
N VAL A 206 -4.80 14.64 -2.51
CA VAL A 206 -5.92 14.52 -1.55
C VAL A 206 -5.89 13.20 -0.79
N GLU A 207 -5.62 12.08 -1.47
CA GLU A 207 -5.48 10.75 -0.84
C GLU A 207 -4.37 10.76 0.22
N ASP A 208 -3.21 11.35 -0.09
CA ASP A 208 -2.08 11.41 0.81
C ASP A 208 -2.34 12.36 1.99
N ASN A 209 -3.03 13.48 1.78
CA ASN A 209 -3.50 14.36 2.86
C ASN A 209 -4.39 13.60 3.87
N PHE A 210 -5.35 12.77 3.40
CA PHE A 210 -6.16 11.94 4.32
C PHE A 210 -5.31 10.96 5.13
N LYS A 211 -4.25 10.39 4.55
CA LYS A 211 -3.31 9.51 5.27
C LYS A 211 -2.51 10.29 6.30
N GLU A 212 -2.04 11.49 5.97
CA GLU A 212 -1.33 12.37 6.90
C GLU A 212 -2.21 12.79 8.08
N ILE A 213 -3.45 13.21 7.82
CA ILE A 213 -4.42 13.53 8.87
C ILE A 213 -4.65 12.31 9.77
N THR A 214 -4.81 11.11 9.18
CA THR A 214 -4.95 9.86 9.94
C THR A 214 -3.73 9.60 10.84
N LYS A 215 -2.51 9.84 10.33
CA LYS A 215 -1.27 9.69 11.10
C LYS A 215 -1.19 10.72 12.23
N ALA A 216 -1.56 11.97 11.96
CA ALA A 216 -1.57 13.05 12.95
C ALA A 216 -2.57 12.77 14.08
N ILE A 217 -3.76 12.25 13.77
CA ILE A 217 -4.75 11.81 14.77
C ILE A 217 -4.14 10.75 15.71
N TYR A 218 -3.42 9.78 15.16
CA TYR A 218 -2.75 8.76 15.97
C TYR A 218 -1.63 9.30 16.85
N GLN A 219 -0.84 10.24 16.34
CA GLN A 219 0.22 10.90 17.12
C GLN A 219 -0.38 11.67 18.30
N LYS A 220 -1.38 12.51 18.04
CA LYS A 220 -2.08 13.26 19.08
C LYS A 220 -2.77 12.38 20.13
N HIS A 221 -3.35 11.26 19.69
CA HIS A 221 -3.91 10.26 20.62
C HIS A 221 -2.82 9.51 21.43
N ALA A 222 -1.65 9.26 20.84
CA ALA A 222 -0.55 8.58 21.52
C ALA A 222 0.15 9.47 22.55
N ASP A 223 0.20 10.79 22.33
CA ASP A 223 0.78 11.75 23.25
C ASP A 223 0.01 11.88 24.58
N GLY A 224 -1.25 11.39 24.63
CA GLY A 224 -2.03 11.23 25.86
C GLY A 224 -2.44 12.53 26.57
N SER A 225 -1.99 13.69 26.07
CA SER A 225 -2.23 15.01 26.65
C SER A 225 -3.53 15.68 26.19
N LEU A 226 -4.16 15.15 25.14
CA LEU A 226 -5.35 15.72 24.49
C LEU A 226 -6.60 14.93 24.83
N THR A 227 -7.69 15.65 25.11
CA THR A 227 -9.00 15.04 25.35
C THR A 227 -9.60 14.52 24.05
N LYS A 228 -10.58 13.62 24.15
CA LYS A 228 -11.33 13.13 22.97
C LYS A 228 -11.98 14.28 22.19
N SER A 229 -12.36 15.37 22.87
CA SER A 229 -12.92 16.57 22.25
C SER A 229 -11.89 17.26 21.37
N ASP A 230 -10.67 17.43 21.86
CA ASP A 230 -9.60 18.12 21.12
C ASP A 230 -9.15 17.32 19.88
N ILE A 231 -9.19 15.98 19.95
CA ILE A 231 -8.91 15.11 18.81
C ILE A 231 -10.01 15.22 17.75
N LEU A 232 -11.27 15.32 18.18
CA LEU A 232 -12.42 15.52 17.29
C LEU A 232 -12.38 16.88 16.61
N GLU A 233 -12.12 17.94 17.37
CA GLU A 233 -11.98 19.32 16.87
C GLU A 233 -10.86 19.41 15.85
N PHE A 234 -9.66 18.93 16.18
CA PHE A 234 -8.55 18.85 15.22
C PHE A 234 -8.91 18.07 13.95
N THR A 235 -9.67 16.98 14.09
CA THR A 235 -10.07 16.17 12.94
C THR A 235 -11.03 16.94 12.03
N PHE A 236 -12.03 17.62 12.58
CA PHE A 236 -12.96 18.42 11.81
C PHE A 236 -12.28 19.64 11.18
N ASP A 237 -11.40 20.33 11.92
CA ASP A 237 -10.62 21.45 11.39
C ASP A 237 -9.72 21.03 10.21
N ALA A 238 -9.08 19.86 10.32
CA ALA A 238 -8.25 19.30 9.25
C ALA A 238 -9.09 18.88 8.04
N LEU A 239 -10.30 18.34 8.26
CA LEU A 239 -11.23 18.01 7.18
C LEU A 239 -11.76 19.26 6.48
N ASP A 240 -12.12 20.29 7.24
CA ASP A 240 -12.62 21.56 6.70
C ASP A 240 -11.49 22.28 5.94
N SER A 241 -10.28 22.29 6.49
CA SER A 241 -9.09 22.81 5.80
C SER A 241 -8.81 22.05 4.49
N LEU A 242 -8.93 20.72 4.50
CA LEU A 242 -8.77 19.90 3.29
C LEU A 242 -9.89 20.16 2.29
N LYS A 243 -11.13 20.32 2.73
CA LYS A 243 -12.27 20.60 1.86
C LYS A 243 -12.19 21.99 1.23
N GLU A 244 -11.74 22.97 2.01
CA GLU A 244 -11.51 24.34 1.54
C GLU A 244 -10.24 24.48 0.69
N SER A 245 -9.32 23.51 0.79
CA SER A 245 -8.12 23.44 -0.04
C SER A 245 -8.46 23.35 -1.52
N GLN A 246 -7.49 23.78 -2.33
CA GLN A 246 -7.59 23.81 -3.77
C GLN A 246 -7.85 22.42 -4.39
N GLN A 247 -7.15 21.41 -3.88
CA GLN A 247 -7.24 20.03 -4.30
C GLN A 247 -8.55 19.41 -3.83
N GLY A 248 -8.99 19.73 -2.61
CA GLY A 248 -10.28 19.30 -2.06
C GLY A 248 -11.45 19.82 -2.87
N LYS A 249 -11.50 21.12 -3.18
CA LYS A 249 -12.53 21.73 -4.04
C LYS A 249 -12.59 21.07 -5.41
N SER A 250 -11.42 20.84 -6.03
CA SER A 250 -11.31 20.15 -7.33
C SER A 250 -11.84 18.71 -7.25
N PHE A 251 -11.49 17.99 -6.18
CA PHE A 251 -11.97 16.63 -5.91
C PHE A 251 -13.48 16.57 -5.73
N TYR A 252 -14.06 17.43 -4.87
CA TYR A 252 -15.50 17.41 -4.59
C TYR A 252 -16.35 17.90 -5.76
N ALA A 253 -15.87 18.89 -6.53
CA ALA A 253 -16.53 19.33 -7.77
C ALA A 253 -16.53 18.22 -8.84
N PHE A 254 -15.48 17.41 -8.89
CA PHE A 254 -15.47 16.23 -9.74
C PHE A 254 -16.30 15.07 -9.17
N TRP A 255 -16.30 14.88 -7.85
CA TRP A 255 -17.10 13.84 -7.22
C TRP A 255 -18.58 14.05 -7.46
N SER A 256 -19.05 15.30 -7.38
CA SER A 256 -20.43 15.65 -7.75
C SER A 256 -20.72 15.40 -9.24
N PHE A 257 -19.73 15.58 -10.12
CA PHE A 257 -19.82 15.19 -11.52
C PHE A 257 -19.92 13.66 -11.72
N ILE A 258 -19.11 12.84 -11.02
CA ILE A 258 -19.28 11.37 -11.06
C ILE A 258 -20.67 10.98 -10.59
N LEU A 259 -21.23 11.64 -9.58
CA LEU A 259 -22.53 11.26 -9.06
C LEU A 259 -23.69 11.61 -10.03
N ASN A 260 -23.44 12.45 -11.05
CA ASN A 260 -24.45 12.84 -12.03
C ASN A 260 -24.37 11.97 -13.32
N PRO A 261 -25.37 11.12 -13.60
CA PRO A 261 -25.37 10.24 -14.78
C PRO A 261 -25.43 10.99 -16.12
N ASP A 262 -26.04 12.18 -16.16
CA ASP A 262 -26.24 12.94 -17.41
C ASP A 262 -24.93 13.58 -17.87
N LEU A 263 -24.18 14.14 -16.93
CA LEU A 263 -22.85 14.70 -17.18
C LEU A 263 -21.84 13.62 -17.62
N GLN A 264 -21.96 12.40 -17.10
CA GLN A 264 -21.15 11.26 -17.57
C GLN A 264 -21.46 10.88 -19.02
N LYS A 265 -22.74 10.88 -19.41
CA LYS A 265 -23.15 10.61 -20.80
C LYS A 265 -22.66 11.70 -21.74
N GLU A 266 -22.78 12.98 -21.34
CA GLU A 266 -22.27 14.11 -22.12
C GLU A 266 -20.76 13.97 -22.36
N TRP A 267 -19.97 13.64 -21.33
CA TRP A 267 -18.53 13.39 -21.47
C TRP A 267 -18.21 12.26 -22.44
N GLU A 268 -18.95 11.15 -22.37
CA GLU A 268 -18.74 10.00 -23.24
C GLU A 268 -19.04 10.33 -24.70
N ILE A 269 -20.12 11.08 -24.96
CA ILE A 269 -20.49 11.57 -26.30
C ILE A 269 -19.41 12.52 -26.84
N LEU A 270 -19.03 13.55 -26.08
CA LEU A 270 -18.03 14.53 -26.48
C LEU A 270 -16.67 13.89 -26.75
N THR A 271 -16.24 12.98 -25.88
CA THR A 271 -14.98 12.24 -26.07
C THR A 271 -15.02 11.40 -27.35
N LYS A 272 -16.13 10.69 -27.60
CA LYS A 272 -16.30 9.87 -28.80
C LYS A 272 -16.30 10.71 -30.07
N GLU A 273 -16.97 11.85 -30.07
CA GLU A 273 -16.98 12.79 -31.20
C GLU A 273 -15.62 13.41 -31.47
N LEU A 274 -14.87 13.78 -30.43
CA LEU A 274 -13.52 14.29 -30.56
C LEU A 274 -12.61 13.27 -31.26
N TYR A 275 -12.59 12.02 -30.78
CA TYR A 275 -11.73 10.99 -31.37
C TYR A 275 -12.15 10.61 -32.79
N ASN A 276 -13.45 10.54 -33.08
CA ASN A 276 -13.93 10.30 -34.45
C ASN A 276 -13.48 11.43 -35.40
N THR A 277 -13.47 12.67 -34.92
CA THR A 277 -13.07 13.82 -35.73
C THR A 277 -11.56 13.88 -35.94
N LEU A 278 -10.78 13.56 -34.91
CA LEU A 278 -9.32 13.41 -35.01
C LEU A 278 -8.93 12.32 -36.01
N GLU A 279 -9.64 11.20 -36.01
CA GLU A 279 -9.46 10.09 -36.96
C GLU A 279 -9.82 10.51 -38.39
N ARG A 280 -10.94 11.23 -38.56
CA ARG A 280 -11.40 11.76 -39.85
C ARG A 280 -10.45 12.81 -40.44
N LYS A 281 -9.80 13.64 -39.60
CA LYS A 281 -8.77 14.60 -40.01
C LYS A 281 -7.36 13.99 -40.14
N SER A 282 -7.21 12.67 -39.99
CA SER A 282 -5.90 11.98 -40.03
C SER A 282 -4.85 12.54 -39.05
N ILE A 283 -5.29 13.14 -37.94
CA ILE A 283 -4.39 13.70 -36.92
C ILE A 283 -3.94 12.53 -36.03
N SER A 284 -2.67 12.15 -36.15
CA SER A 284 -2.09 11.05 -35.36
C SER A 284 -1.89 11.46 -33.90
N VAL A 285 -2.85 11.11 -33.06
CA VAL A 285 -2.80 11.35 -31.62
C VAL A 285 -2.33 10.08 -30.89
N ASN A 286 -1.14 10.15 -30.30
CA ASN A 286 -0.53 9.02 -29.58
C ASN A 286 -1.12 8.75 -28.19
N ASP A 287 -1.83 9.70 -27.61
CA ASP A 287 -2.31 9.62 -26.22
C ASP A 287 -3.83 9.38 -26.13
N GLN A 288 -4.19 8.15 -25.74
CA GLN A 288 -5.57 7.68 -25.57
C GLN A 288 -6.10 7.93 -24.14
N PHE A 289 -5.40 8.71 -23.32
CA PHE A 289 -5.72 8.92 -21.91
C PHE A 289 -7.16 9.44 -21.68
N LEU A 290 -7.67 10.36 -22.51
CA LEU A 290 -9.05 10.86 -22.39
C LEU A 290 -10.12 9.75 -22.56
N LYS A 291 -9.87 8.71 -23.38
CA LYS A 291 -10.79 7.55 -23.49
C LYS A 291 -10.91 6.78 -22.18
N GLY A 292 -9.80 6.65 -21.45
CA GLY A 292 -9.72 5.94 -20.17
C GLY A 292 -10.07 6.79 -18.95
N MET A 293 -10.24 8.11 -19.13
CA MET A 293 -10.30 9.09 -18.05
C MET A 293 -11.38 8.77 -17.00
N LYS A 294 -12.58 8.35 -17.43
CA LYS A 294 -13.66 7.91 -16.51
C LYS A 294 -13.20 6.81 -15.54
N LYS A 295 -12.51 5.77 -16.06
CA LYS A 295 -12.03 4.64 -15.26
C LYS A 295 -10.90 5.07 -14.32
N HIS A 296 -9.97 5.88 -14.81
CA HIS A 296 -8.85 6.38 -14.00
C HIS A 296 -9.32 7.29 -12.85
N LEU A 297 -10.29 8.16 -13.14
CA LEU A 297 -10.85 9.07 -12.14
C LEU A 297 -11.71 8.33 -11.13
N HIS A 298 -12.56 7.38 -11.54
CA HIS A 298 -13.31 6.55 -10.61
C HIS A 298 -12.38 5.75 -9.69
N GLY A 299 -11.33 5.15 -10.24
CA GLY A 299 -10.33 4.43 -9.45
C GLY A 299 -9.60 5.33 -8.45
N SER A 300 -9.35 6.58 -8.82
CA SER A 300 -8.70 7.56 -7.94
C SER A 300 -9.64 8.07 -6.85
N GLY A 301 -10.90 8.35 -7.20
CA GLY A 301 -11.92 8.73 -6.22
C GLY A 301 -12.22 7.63 -5.21
N GLN A 302 -12.23 6.37 -5.64
CA GLN A 302 -12.39 5.25 -4.72
C GLN A 302 -11.24 5.13 -3.71
N ARG A 303 -10.00 5.50 -4.09
CA ARG A 303 -8.86 5.49 -3.16
C ARG A 303 -8.98 6.59 -2.11
N VAL A 304 -9.36 7.81 -2.53
CA VAL A 304 -9.65 8.92 -1.62
C VAL A 304 -10.75 8.54 -0.65
N TYR A 305 -11.85 7.96 -1.14
CA TYR A 305 -12.96 7.49 -0.30
C TYR A 305 -12.50 6.44 0.72
N LYS A 306 -11.71 5.44 0.30
CA LYS A 306 -11.13 4.44 1.20
C LYS A 306 -10.20 5.05 2.25
N ALA A 307 -9.46 6.11 1.91
CA ALA A 307 -8.61 6.81 2.87
C ALA A 307 -9.46 7.55 3.92
N ASN A 308 -10.53 8.24 3.49
CA ASN A 308 -11.51 8.87 4.37
C ASN A 308 -12.24 7.86 5.26
N ASP A 309 -12.68 6.72 4.72
CA ASP A 309 -13.34 5.66 5.49
C ASP A 309 -12.41 5.09 6.57
N LYS A 310 -11.15 4.82 6.22
CA LYS A 310 -10.15 4.36 7.20
C LYS A 310 -9.98 5.39 8.32
N MET A 311 -9.85 6.66 7.97
CA MET A 311 -9.75 7.75 8.94
C MET A 311 -10.97 7.78 9.87
N ALA A 312 -12.18 7.75 9.31
CA ALA A 312 -13.43 7.74 10.06
C ALA A 312 -13.54 6.51 10.97
N GLU A 313 -13.18 5.32 10.49
CA GLU A 313 -13.16 4.09 11.29
C GLU A 313 -12.19 4.21 12.48
N LYS A 314 -10.99 4.77 12.25
CA LYS A 314 -10.00 4.99 13.31
C LYS A 314 -10.48 5.99 14.35
N LEU A 315 -11.05 7.10 13.92
CA LEU A 315 -11.65 8.09 14.80
C LEU A 315 -12.78 7.47 15.63
N SER A 316 -13.68 6.71 14.98
CA SER A 316 -14.78 6.01 15.66
C SER A 316 -14.26 5.03 16.70
N ARG A 317 -13.16 4.31 16.42
CA ARG A 317 -12.51 3.41 17.38
C ARG A 317 -11.96 4.17 18.59
N ILE A 318 -11.30 5.31 18.38
CA ILE A 318 -10.77 6.17 19.46
C ILE A 318 -11.92 6.68 20.35
N ILE A 319 -13.04 7.08 19.75
CA ILE A 319 -14.22 7.55 20.49
C ILE A 319 -14.83 6.42 21.32
N ARG A 320 -15.06 5.25 20.70
CA ARG A 320 -15.68 4.06 21.31
C ARG A 320 -14.82 3.39 22.38
N GLU A 321 -13.53 3.70 22.44
CA GLU A 321 -12.64 3.16 23.45
C GLU A 321 -12.99 3.73 24.84
N SER A 322 -13.80 3.01 25.62
CA SER A 322 -14.10 3.32 27.01
C SER A 322 -13.10 2.66 27.97
N GLU A 323 -12.90 3.28 29.13
CA GLU A 323 -12.04 2.83 30.23
C GLU A 323 -12.36 1.39 30.63
N SER A 324 -11.48 0.45 30.26
CA SER A 324 -11.37 -0.82 30.98
C SER A 324 -10.07 -0.78 31.78
N SER A 325 -10.20 -0.76 33.10
CA SER A 325 -9.15 -0.42 34.07
C SER A 325 -7.97 -1.41 34.09
N LYS A 326 -8.11 -2.57 33.44
CA LYS A 326 -7.00 -3.54 33.23
C LYS A 326 -6.23 -3.30 31.93
N SER A 327 -6.81 -2.54 30.99
CA SER A 327 -6.18 -2.19 29.73
C SER A 327 -5.30 -0.94 29.82
N GLU A 328 -5.40 -0.11 30.87
CA GLU A 328 -4.58 1.11 31.01
C GLU A 328 -3.08 0.82 31.10
N ALA A 329 -2.65 -0.14 31.92
CA ALA A 329 -1.24 -0.49 32.01
C ALA A 329 -0.69 -1.00 30.67
N THR A 330 -1.41 -1.92 30.02
CA THR A 330 -1.05 -2.41 28.68
C THR A 330 -1.11 -1.30 27.63
N LYS A 331 -2.06 -0.36 27.75
CA LYS A 331 -2.19 0.80 26.85
C LYS A 331 -1.03 1.76 27.02
N ASN A 332 -0.61 2.06 28.25
CA ASN A 332 0.52 2.93 28.53
C ASN A 332 1.79 2.35 27.90
N VAL A 333 2.02 1.04 28.08
CA VAL A 333 3.14 0.33 27.44
C VAL A 333 3.04 0.39 25.91
N ILE A 334 1.85 0.14 25.33
CA ILE A 334 1.64 0.23 23.87
C ILE A 334 1.82 1.67 23.36
N GLN A 335 1.41 2.68 24.12
CA GLN A 335 1.58 4.09 23.77
C GLN A 335 3.05 4.50 23.82
N GLU A 336 3.82 4.07 24.84
CA GLU A 336 5.27 4.27 24.89
C GLU A 336 5.99 3.63 23.69
N ILE A 337 5.60 2.40 23.33
CA ILE A 337 6.14 1.71 22.14
C ILE A 337 5.80 2.50 20.86
N LYS A 338 4.55 2.96 20.70
CA LYS A 338 4.13 3.76 19.55
C LYS A 338 4.86 5.09 19.48
N LYS A 339 5.04 5.78 20.60
CA LYS A 339 5.78 7.04 20.67
C LYS A 339 7.24 6.85 20.23
N SER A 340 7.89 5.81 20.74
CA SER A 340 9.25 5.42 20.33
C SER A 340 9.33 5.11 18.83
N LEU A 341 8.34 4.41 18.27
CA LEU A 341 8.27 4.10 16.84
C LEU A 341 8.07 5.36 15.97
N VAL A 342 7.28 6.32 16.43
CA VAL A 342 7.09 7.61 15.73
C VAL A 342 8.38 8.42 15.71
N GLU A 343 9.11 8.47 16.84
CA GLU A 343 10.42 9.15 16.92
C GLU A 343 11.44 8.52 15.97
N ILE A 344 11.47 7.19 15.87
CA ILE A 344 12.33 6.46 14.92
C ILE A 344 11.89 6.74 13.48
N SER A 345 10.59 6.72 13.19
CA SER A 345 10.05 7.03 11.85
C SER A 345 10.41 8.44 11.40
N ASN A 346 10.40 9.42 12.29
CA ASN A 346 10.73 10.82 11.96
C ASN A 346 12.22 11.03 11.69
N LYS A 347 13.10 10.18 12.24
CA LYS A 347 14.54 10.22 11.99
C LYS A 347 14.96 9.61 10.64
N GLY A 348 14.02 9.02 9.88
CA GLY A 348 14.28 8.46 8.54
C GLY A 348 15.22 7.26 8.51
N LYS A 349 15.72 6.81 9.67
CA LYS A 349 16.54 5.60 9.80
C LYS A 349 15.61 4.40 9.89
N ARG A 350 15.64 3.54 8.88
CA ARG A 350 15.06 2.20 8.99
C ARG A 350 15.93 1.43 10.00
N PRO A 351 15.42 1.03 11.17
CA PRO A 351 16.17 0.16 12.04
C PRO A 351 16.43 -1.17 11.31
N GLU A 352 17.60 -1.79 11.51
CA GLU A 352 17.91 -3.17 11.07
C GLU A 352 17.11 -4.23 11.86
N ILE A 353 16.02 -3.83 12.49
CA ILE A 353 15.14 -4.72 13.25
C ILE A 353 14.02 -5.11 12.30
N SER A 354 14.17 -6.26 11.66
CA SER A 354 13.12 -6.94 10.90
C SER A 354 12.48 -8.03 11.75
N PHE A 355 11.18 -8.21 11.60
CA PHE A 355 10.53 -9.48 11.97
C PHE A 355 10.55 -10.36 10.72
N GLU A 356 11.12 -11.56 10.81
CA GLU A 356 10.78 -12.62 9.87
C GLU A 356 9.34 -13.02 10.16
N LEU A 357 8.44 -12.60 9.30
CA LEU A 357 7.13 -13.20 9.21
C LEU A 357 7.31 -14.54 8.51
N GLU A 358 7.00 -15.63 9.20
CA GLU A 358 6.79 -16.93 8.56
C GLU A 358 5.60 -16.81 7.60
N THR A 359 5.86 -16.33 6.38
CA THR A 359 4.85 -16.23 5.32
C THR A 359 4.62 -17.57 4.64
N ASP A 360 5.59 -18.47 4.75
CA ASP A 360 5.54 -19.79 4.17
C ASP A 360 5.00 -20.76 5.21
N ILE A 361 3.83 -21.33 4.91
CA ILE A 361 3.33 -22.47 5.66
C ILE A 361 4.32 -23.60 5.42
N GLU A 362 5.04 -24.05 6.45
CA GLU A 362 5.79 -25.31 6.38
C GLU A 362 4.79 -26.45 6.23
N ILE A 363 4.44 -26.79 4.98
CA ILE A 363 3.62 -27.95 4.68
C ILE A 363 4.50 -29.19 4.89
N ASN A 364 4.57 -29.67 6.12
CA ASN A 364 5.29 -30.88 6.46
C ASN A 364 4.41 -32.11 6.14
N ILE A 365 4.48 -32.59 4.89
CA ILE A 365 3.83 -33.83 4.50
C ILE A 365 4.78 -34.98 4.87
N LEU A 366 4.41 -35.79 5.87
CA LEU A 366 5.23 -36.90 6.40
C LEU A 366 5.72 -37.92 5.35
N PHE A 367 5.12 -37.94 4.16
CA PHE A 367 5.46 -38.86 3.06
C PHE A 367 5.73 -38.15 1.73
N GLU A 368 5.99 -36.84 1.74
CA GLU A 368 6.37 -36.17 0.50
C GLU A 368 7.73 -36.64 0.00
N ARG A 369 7.77 -36.95 -1.30
CA ARG A 369 9.01 -37.26 -2.00
C ARG A 369 9.74 -35.95 -2.23
N LYS A 370 10.77 -35.66 -1.43
CA LYS A 370 11.62 -34.47 -1.63
C LYS A 370 12.21 -34.48 -3.04
N LEU A 371 12.21 -33.32 -3.71
CA LEU A 371 12.98 -33.08 -4.94
C LEU A 371 14.47 -33.15 -4.60
N THR A 372 15.00 -34.36 -4.53
CA THR A 372 16.40 -34.63 -4.20
C THR A 372 17.17 -34.68 -5.52
N LEU A 373 18.10 -33.75 -5.72
CA LEU A 373 18.96 -33.69 -6.92
C LEU A 373 20.13 -34.67 -6.84
N GLU A 374 20.37 -35.26 -5.66
CA GLU A 374 21.42 -36.25 -5.44
C GLU A 374 20.93 -37.64 -5.84
N GLN A 375 21.71 -38.30 -6.69
CA GLN A 375 21.45 -39.66 -7.14
C GLN A 375 21.60 -40.61 -5.94
N THR A 376 20.53 -41.30 -5.56
CA THR A 376 20.59 -42.27 -4.47
C THR A 376 21.52 -43.40 -4.88
N GLU A 377 22.56 -43.66 -4.06
CA GLU A 377 23.44 -44.80 -4.27
C GLU A 377 22.62 -46.09 -4.13
N ASP A 378 22.67 -46.95 -5.16
CA ASP A 378 22.00 -48.25 -5.12
C ASP A 378 22.58 -49.07 -3.95
N ILE A 379 21.78 -49.26 -2.90
CA ILE A 379 22.15 -50.06 -1.75
C ILE A 379 22.19 -51.52 -2.19
N SER A 380 23.37 -52.00 -2.55
CA SER A 380 23.60 -53.42 -2.84
C SER A 380 23.57 -54.22 -1.55
N TYR A 381 22.41 -54.80 -1.22
CA TYR A 381 22.28 -55.73 -0.10
C TYR A 381 23.04 -57.03 -0.38
N THR A 382 24.22 -57.18 0.21
CA THR A 382 25.03 -58.40 0.15
C THR A 382 24.45 -59.55 0.96
N ASN A 383 23.62 -59.26 1.97
CA ASN A 383 23.00 -60.28 2.82
C ASN A 383 21.66 -60.72 2.27
N LYS A 384 21.60 -61.97 1.77
CA LYS A 384 20.32 -62.63 1.46
C LYS A 384 19.62 -63.05 2.77
N PRO A 385 18.35 -62.69 2.97
CA PRO A 385 17.60 -63.17 4.12
C PRO A 385 17.54 -64.71 4.09
N LYS A 386 17.92 -65.36 5.18
CA LYS A 386 17.64 -66.78 5.38
C LYS A 386 16.23 -66.93 5.96
N ILE A 387 15.47 -67.87 5.42
CA ILE A 387 14.17 -68.25 5.97
C ILE A 387 14.44 -68.75 7.39
N ALA A 388 13.74 -68.16 8.37
CA ALA A 388 13.84 -68.60 9.75
C ALA A 388 13.05 -69.90 9.92
N ASP A 389 13.61 -70.88 10.61
CA ASP A 389 12.98 -72.19 10.87
C ASP A 389 11.85 -72.15 11.92
N ALA A 390 11.57 -70.98 12.50
CA ALA A 390 10.57 -70.83 13.56
C ALA A 390 9.20 -70.46 12.99
N ASP A 391 8.21 -71.31 13.29
CA ASP A 391 6.81 -71.11 12.92
C ASP A 391 6.18 -69.91 13.66
N ILE A 392 5.37 -69.13 12.95
CA ILE A 392 4.80 -67.84 13.36
C ILE A 392 3.98 -67.97 14.66
N SER A 393 3.43 -69.16 14.87
CA SER A 393 2.67 -69.63 16.02
C SER A 393 3.43 -69.58 17.36
N HIS A 394 4.77 -69.52 17.36
CA HIS A 394 5.59 -69.48 18.58
C HIS A 394 6.04 -68.07 18.99
N SER A 395 5.66 -67.02 18.25
CA SER A 395 6.10 -65.65 18.58
C SER A 395 5.28 -65.06 19.73
N ASN A 396 5.92 -64.87 20.89
CA ASN A 396 5.34 -64.17 22.04
C ASN A 396 4.84 -62.74 21.71
N TYR A 397 5.30 -62.17 20.60
CA TYR A 397 4.89 -60.87 20.10
C TYR A 397 3.48 -60.87 19.48
N LEU A 398 3.05 -61.99 18.88
CA LEU A 398 1.69 -62.12 18.32
C LEU A 398 0.62 -62.06 19.42
N ASN A 399 0.85 -62.76 20.54
CA ASN A 399 -0.05 -62.72 21.68
C ASN A 399 -0.20 -61.31 22.28
N LYS A 400 0.84 -60.46 22.26
CA LYS A 400 0.74 -59.06 22.70
C LYS A 400 -0.04 -58.17 21.72
N LEU A 401 0.03 -58.46 20.42
CA LEU A 401 -0.73 -57.75 19.38
C LEU A 401 -2.24 -58.09 19.41
N PHE A 402 -2.57 -59.35 19.75
CA PHE A 402 -3.95 -59.82 19.87
C PHE A 402 -4.55 -59.69 21.29
N ALA A 403 -3.78 -59.22 22.28
CA ALA A 403 -4.25 -58.94 23.64
C ALA A 403 -5.16 -57.69 23.75
N GLN A 404 -6.03 -57.43 22.77
CA GLN A 404 -7.19 -56.59 22.99
C GLN A 404 -8.16 -57.38 23.89
N SER A 405 -8.07 -57.14 25.19
CA SER A 405 -9.02 -57.69 26.16
C SER A 405 -10.43 -57.18 25.83
N ASN A 406 -11.20 -57.95 25.07
CA ASN A 406 -12.60 -57.66 24.80
C ASN A 406 -13.37 -57.65 26.12
N ILE A 407 -13.83 -56.46 26.53
CA ILE A 407 -14.67 -56.29 27.73
C ILE A 407 -16.12 -56.51 27.31
N ASP A 408 -16.76 -57.52 27.90
CA ASP A 408 -18.18 -57.78 27.68
C ASP A 408 -19.03 -56.81 28.49
N LYS A 409 -19.53 -55.76 27.82
CA LYS A 409 -20.34 -54.70 28.44
C LYS A 409 -21.69 -55.23 28.96
N GLU A 410 -22.22 -56.31 28.41
CA GLU A 410 -23.49 -56.86 28.87
C GLU A 410 -23.35 -57.54 30.23
N LEU A 411 -22.23 -58.23 30.44
CA LEU A 411 -21.91 -58.89 31.70
C LEU A 411 -21.75 -57.87 32.83
N LEU A 412 -21.02 -56.78 32.58
CA LEU A 412 -20.87 -55.68 33.54
C LEU A 412 -22.22 -55.03 33.90
N ARG A 413 -23.10 -54.85 32.91
CA ARG A 413 -24.45 -54.31 33.12
C ARG A 413 -25.32 -55.24 33.96
N ARG A 414 -25.22 -56.56 33.78
CA ARG A 414 -25.94 -57.55 34.60
C ARG A 414 -25.48 -57.49 36.07
N ARG A 415 -24.16 -57.47 36.30
CA ARG A 415 -23.58 -57.35 37.65
C ARG A 415 -24.08 -56.10 38.39
N ILE A 416 -24.11 -54.94 37.73
CA ILE A 416 -24.65 -53.71 38.32
C ILE A 416 -26.16 -53.85 38.64
N LYS A 417 -26.95 -54.41 37.70
CA LYS A 417 -28.40 -54.57 37.88
C LYS A 417 -28.77 -55.53 39.00
N ASP A 418 -28.01 -56.61 39.18
CA ASP A 418 -28.33 -57.59 40.22
C ASP A 418 -28.09 -57.01 41.62
N ILE A 419 -27.06 -56.17 41.79
CA ILE A 419 -26.80 -55.50 43.08
C ILE A 419 -27.84 -54.38 43.32
N LEU A 420 -28.26 -53.64 42.29
CA LEU A 420 -29.33 -52.63 42.38
C LEU A 420 -30.73 -53.23 42.62
N LYS A 421 -30.92 -54.55 42.49
CA LYS A 421 -32.15 -55.23 42.91
C LYS A 421 -32.19 -55.43 44.43
N GLU A 422 -31.04 -55.68 45.05
CA GLU A 422 -30.93 -55.93 46.50
C GLU A 422 -30.75 -54.65 47.31
N LYS A 423 -30.04 -53.64 46.78
CA LYS A 423 -29.81 -52.35 47.43
C LYS A 423 -30.32 -51.20 46.57
N SER A 424 -30.94 -50.18 47.19
CA SER A 424 -31.45 -48.99 46.48
C SER A 424 -30.35 -48.03 46.01
N GLN A 425 -29.18 -48.07 46.65
CA GLN A 425 -27.99 -47.28 46.32
C GLN A 425 -26.73 -48.13 46.54
N THR A 426 -25.75 -48.03 45.64
CA THR A 426 -24.48 -48.78 45.70
C THR A 426 -23.33 -47.91 45.20
N THR A 427 -22.13 -48.11 45.73
CA THR A 427 -20.92 -47.47 45.21
C THR A 427 -20.24 -48.34 44.15
N LEU A 428 -19.51 -47.74 43.21
CA LEU A 428 -18.79 -48.49 42.18
C LEU A 428 -17.76 -49.47 42.81
N LEU A 429 -17.15 -49.10 43.93
CA LEU A 429 -16.25 -49.96 44.68
C LEU A 429 -16.97 -51.18 45.25
N GLU A 430 -18.15 -51.02 45.85
CA GLU A 430 -18.97 -52.15 46.31
C GLU A 430 -19.38 -53.09 45.17
N VAL A 431 -19.67 -52.54 43.99
CA VAL A 431 -19.99 -53.35 42.81
C VAL A 431 -18.80 -54.21 42.40
N VAL A 432 -17.59 -53.66 42.42
CA VAL A 432 -16.36 -54.37 42.07
C VAL A 432 -15.98 -55.42 43.13
N GLU A 433 -16.10 -55.09 44.42
CA GLU A 433 -15.81 -56.03 45.51
C GLU A 433 -16.81 -57.20 45.55
N ASN A 434 -18.11 -56.93 45.39
CA ASN A 434 -19.12 -57.98 45.40
C ASN A 434 -19.10 -58.86 44.14
N SER A 435 -18.47 -58.38 43.05
CA SER A 435 -18.28 -59.15 41.82
C SER A 435 -17.03 -60.04 41.83
N GLY A 436 -16.24 -60.03 42.92
CA GLY A 436 -15.01 -60.83 43.04
C GLY A 436 -13.73 -60.13 42.53
N GLY A 437 -13.76 -58.82 42.30
CA GLY A 437 -12.63 -58.03 41.80
C GLY A 437 -12.64 -57.80 40.28
N LEU A 438 -11.57 -57.17 39.78
CA LEU A 438 -11.37 -56.89 38.34
C LEU A 438 -10.50 -57.98 37.73
N GLU A 439 -11.07 -58.84 36.88
CA GLU A 439 -10.34 -59.93 36.23
C GLU A 439 -9.46 -59.43 35.07
N LYS A 440 -9.93 -58.39 34.35
CA LYS A 440 -9.23 -57.82 33.19
C LYS A 440 -8.51 -56.51 33.50
N GLY A 441 -8.41 -56.12 34.77
CA GLY A 441 -7.70 -54.94 35.25
C GLY A 441 -8.33 -53.59 34.88
N LEU A 442 -7.51 -52.58 34.57
CA LEU A 442 -7.96 -51.21 34.25
C LEU A 442 -9.00 -51.13 33.12
N PRO A 443 -8.87 -51.87 32.00
CA PRO A 443 -9.90 -51.88 30.95
C PRO A 443 -11.30 -52.16 31.50
N GLU A 444 -11.45 -53.13 32.39
CA GLU A 444 -12.74 -53.48 32.99
C GLU A 444 -13.29 -52.37 33.88
N LEU A 445 -12.43 -51.69 34.66
CA LEU A 445 -12.82 -50.52 35.46
C LEU A 445 -13.34 -49.37 34.58
N PHE A 446 -12.67 -49.07 33.47
CA PHE A 446 -13.16 -48.08 32.51
C PHE A 446 -14.47 -48.53 31.85
N GLY A 447 -14.65 -49.85 31.64
CA GLY A 447 -15.92 -50.44 31.24
C GLY A 447 -17.04 -50.16 32.24
N TYR A 448 -16.79 -50.37 33.54
CA TYR A 448 -17.74 -50.07 34.62
C TYR A 448 -18.08 -48.57 34.69
N ILE A 449 -17.10 -47.67 34.55
CA ILE A 449 -17.32 -46.21 34.52
C ILE A 449 -18.13 -45.80 33.28
N ALA A 450 -17.88 -46.42 32.13
CA ALA A 450 -18.65 -46.15 30.91
C ALA A 450 -20.12 -46.57 31.06
N ILE A 451 -20.37 -47.73 31.67
CA ILE A 451 -21.73 -48.26 31.91
C ILE A 451 -22.43 -47.51 33.04
N ALA A 452 -21.71 -46.99 34.03
CA ALA A 452 -22.27 -46.16 35.11
C ALA A 452 -23.06 -44.96 34.57
N LYS A 453 -22.68 -44.42 33.40
CA LYS A 453 -23.42 -43.34 32.73
C LYS A 453 -24.83 -43.74 32.26
N GLU A 454 -25.09 -45.03 32.04
CA GLU A 454 -26.41 -45.54 31.64
C GLU A 454 -27.40 -45.62 32.82
N PHE A 455 -26.92 -45.49 34.06
CA PHE A 455 -27.72 -45.51 35.28
C PHE A 455 -27.79 -44.13 35.93
N LYS A 456 -28.76 -43.91 36.84
CA LYS A 456 -28.81 -42.69 37.65
C LYS A 456 -27.61 -42.68 38.61
N HIS A 457 -26.67 -41.78 38.37
CA HIS A 457 -25.42 -41.72 39.11
C HIS A 457 -25.18 -40.33 39.70
N ILE A 458 -24.59 -40.29 40.88
CA ILE A 458 -24.11 -39.06 41.54
C ILE A 458 -22.60 -39.24 41.72
N ILE A 459 -21.82 -38.28 41.22
CA ILE A 459 -20.37 -38.25 41.37
C ILE A 459 -20.06 -37.24 42.46
N SER A 460 -19.46 -37.69 43.56
CA SER A 460 -19.02 -36.80 44.64
C SER A 460 -17.53 -36.48 44.45
N PRO A 461 -17.16 -35.28 44.00
CA PRO A 461 -15.75 -34.92 43.76
C PRO A 461 -14.94 -34.79 45.07
N ASP A 462 -15.60 -34.55 46.21
CA ASP A 462 -14.96 -34.34 47.51
C ASP A 462 -14.54 -35.65 48.21
N LYS A 463 -15.03 -36.80 47.72
CA LYS A 463 -14.70 -38.12 48.26
C LYS A 463 -14.07 -38.99 47.18
N THR A 464 -12.95 -39.60 47.50
CA THR A 464 -12.21 -40.47 46.58
C THR A 464 -12.17 -41.91 47.08
N GLN A 465 -12.37 -42.86 46.17
CA GLN A 465 -12.30 -44.29 46.42
C GLN A 465 -11.06 -44.88 45.75
N ASN A 466 -10.39 -45.82 46.42
CA ASN A 466 -9.24 -46.53 45.88
C ASN A 466 -9.68 -47.92 45.41
N VAL A 467 -9.64 -48.16 44.10
CA VAL A 467 -9.97 -49.46 43.52
C VAL A 467 -8.69 -50.20 43.16
N MET A 468 -8.53 -51.42 43.68
CA MET A 468 -7.42 -52.30 43.31
C MET A 468 -7.75 -52.98 41.97
N PHE A 469 -6.90 -52.78 40.95
CA PHE A 469 -7.12 -53.37 39.63
C PHE A 469 -6.11 -54.47 39.28
N ASP A 470 -5.05 -54.62 40.06
CA ASP A 470 -4.05 -55.66 39.89
C ASP A 470 -3.61 -56.14 41.27
N VAL A 471 -4.12 -57.32 41.66
CA VAL A 471 -3.87 -57.93 42.97
C VAL A 471 -2.44 -58.48 43.05
N GLU A 472 -1.90 -58.98 41.94
CA GLU A 472 -0.54 -59.55 41.88
C GLU A 472 0.54 -58.47 42.03
N ASN A 473 0.36 -57.31 41.38
CA ASN A 473 1.31 -56.20 41.47
C ASN A 473 0.93 -55.12 42.51
N LYS A 474 -0.12 -55.35 43.31
CA LYS A 474 -0.67 -54.40 44.32
C LYS A 474 -0.93 -53.00 43.76
N LYS A 475 -1.39 -52.87 42.51
CA LYS A 475 -1.64 -51.56 41.90
C LYS A 475 -3.06 -51.09 42.17
N GLN A 476 -3.18 -49.84 42.60
CA GLN A 476 -4.44 -49.20 42.95
C GLN A 476 -4.63 -47.91 42.14
N ILE A 477 -5.88 -47.57 41.84
CA ILE A 477 -6.25 -46.31 41.19
C ILE A 477 -7.25 -45.55 42.05
N ARG A 478 -7.03 -44.24 42.18
CA ARG A 478 -7.87 -43.33 42.95
C ARG A 478 -8.89 -42.67 42.02
N ILE A 479 -10.16 -42.97 42.24
CA ILE A 479 -11.28 -42.44 41.45
C ILE A 479 -12.23 -41.66 42.36
N PRO A 480 -12.98 -40.66 41.85
CA PRO A 480 -14.05 -40.03 42.63
C PRO A 480 -15.12 -41.07 42.98
N GLU A 481 -15.78 -40.87 44.12
CA GLU A 481 -16.88 -41.73 44.55
C GLU A 481 -18.05 -41.62 43.56
N ILE A 482 -18.36 -42.74 42.91
CA ILE A 482 -19.48 -42.87 41.97
C ILE A 482 -20.56 -43.70 42.65
N ILE A 483 -21.68 -43.04 42.97
CA ILE A 483 -22.85 -43.66 43.60
C ILE A 483 -23.87 -43.95 42.51
N LEU A 484 -24.25 -45.21 42.37
CA LEU A 484 -25.28 -45.71 41.47
C LEU A 484 -26.58 -45.89 42.24
N THR A 485 -27.67 -45.35 41.69
CA THR A 485 -29.02 -45.43 42.25
C THR A 485 -29.98 -46.07 41.25
N LYS A 486 -31.06 -46.66 41.77
CA LYS A 486 -32.04 -47.42 40.99
C LYS A 486 -32.83 -46.59 39.97
#